data_AF-A0A7J7XMN3-F1
#
_entry.id   AF-A0A7J7XMN3-F1
#
_cell.length_a   1.000
_cell.length_b   1.000
_cell.length_c   1.000
_cell.angle_alpha   90.00
_cell.angle_beta   90.00
_cell.angle_gamma   90.00
#
_symmetry.space_group_name_H-M   'P 1'
#
loop_
_entity.id
_entity.type
_entity.pdbx_description
1 polymer ?
#
loop_
_entity_poly.entity_id
_entity_poly.type
_entity_poly.pdbx_seq_one_letter_code
_entity_poly.pdbx_strand_id
1 'polypeptide(L)'
;MEFPDLGKHCAEETCKQLDFLPLKCDVCEQDFCKDHFTYAAHKCPFAYKKDVQVPVCPLCNRPIPVKKGEIPDVVVGEHMDRDCRCRPGKKEKVRTGSLSAL
;
A
#
# COMPACT_ATOMS: atom_id res chain seq x y z
N MET A 1 -28.72 17.95 33.13
CA MET A 1 -28.41 16.85 32.19
C MET A 1 -26.94 16.97 31.89
N GLU A 2 -26.15 16.01 32.37
CA GLU A 2 -24.74 15.93 32.04
C GLU A 2 -24.66 15.24 30.67
N PHE A 3 -24.03 15.88 29.68
CA PHE A 3 -23.71 15.27 28.40
C PHE A 3 -22.34 14.62 28.56
N PRO A 4 -22.24 13.32 28.87
CA PRO A 4 -20.94 12.68 29.02
C PRO A 4 -20.23 12.68 27.67
N ASP A 5 -19.07 13.36 27.60
CA ASP A 5 -18.02 13.18 26.59
C ASP A 5 -18.52 12.93 25.15
N LEU A 6 -19.21 13.90 24.57
CA LEU A 6 -19.56 13.85 23.15
C LEU A 6 -18.30 14.07 22.30
N GLY A 7 -17.64 12.98 21.93
CA GLY A 7 -16.50 12.99 21.01
C GLY A 7 -15.18 12.62 21.65
N LYS A 8 -14.14 12.55 20.82
CA LYS A 8 -12.75 12.28 21.25
C LYS A 8 -11.83 13.36 20.72
N HIS A 9 -10.80 13.67 21.49
CA HIS A 9 -9.75 14.55 21.03
C HIS A 9 -8.80 13.81 20.10
N CYS A 10 -8.38 14.47 19.04
CA CYS A 10 -7.32 13.98 18.18
C CYS A 10 -6.04 13.71 18.98
N ALA A 11 -5.47 12.52 18.82
CA ALA A 11 -4.23 12.12 19.48
C ALA A 11 -2.96 12.79 18.90
N GLU A 12 -3.10 13.56 17.81
CA GLU A 12 -2.02 14.36 17.26
C GLU A 12 -1.70 15.52 18.21
N GLU A 13 -0.40 15.71 18.50
CA GLU A 13 0.09 16.59 19.57
C GLU A 13 -0.22 18.06 19.33
N THR A 14 -0.30 18.48 18.07
CA THR A 14 -0.53 19.87 17.66
C THR A 14 -1.99 20.23 17.43
N CYS A 15 -2.86 19.25 17.14
CA CYS A 15 -4.26 19.48 16.82
C CYS A 15 -5.16 19.47 18.06
N LYS A 16 -5.11 18.40 18.86
CA LYS A 16 -5.99 18.14 20.03
C LYS A 16 -7.46 18.52 19.82
N GLN A 17 -7.96 18.53 18.58
CA GLN A 17 -9.32 18.95 18.27
C GLN A 17 -10.32 17.88 18.72
N LEU A 18 -11.40 18.30 19.37
CA LEU A 18 -12.54 17.44 19.71
C LEU A 18 -13.34 17.13 18.44
N ASP A 19 -13.40 15.85 18.07
CA ASP A 19 -14.18 15.35 16.94
C ASP A 19 -15.27 14.40 17.44
N PHE A 20 -16.50 14.58 16.94
CA PHE A 20 -17.65 13.76 17.30
C PHE A 20 -17.65 12.40 16.60
N LEU A 21 -16.87 12.25 15.51
CA LEU A 21 -16.62 11.00 14.79
C LEU A 21 -15.13 10.65 14.87
N PRO A 22 -14.66 10.07 15.99
CA PRO A 22 -13.28 9.59 16.10
C PRO A 22 -12.93 8.61 14.99
N LEU A 23 -11.84 8.89 14.28
CA LEU A 23 -11.28 7.98 13.27
C LEU A 23 -10.12 7.21 13.90
N LYS A 24 -10.35 5.94 14.22
CA LYS A 24 -9.32 5.06 14.79
C LYS A 24 -8.35 4.59 13.71
N CYS A 25 -7.05 4.79 13.93
CA CYS A 25 -6.01 4.27 13.05
C CYS A 25 -5.89 2.75 13.20
N ASP A 26 -5.98 2.01 12.10
CA ASP A 26 -5.92 0.53 12.09
C ASP A 26 -4.56 -0.07 12.52
N VAL A 27 -3.54 0.79 12.74
CA VAL A 27 -2.16 0.34 12.98
C VAL A 27 -1.60 0.78 14.32
N CYS A 28 -1.81 2.04 14.70
CA CYS A 28 -1.42 2.55 16.03
C CYS A 28 -2.59 2.60 17.02
N GLU A 29 -3.81 2.29 16.58
CA GLU A 29 -5.01 2.20 17.39
C GLU A 29 -5.41 3.49 18.13
N GLN A 30 -4.88 4.63 17.71
CA GLN A 30 -5.22 5.95 18.25
C GLN A 30 -6.33 6.63 17.44
N ASP A 31 -7.09 7.50 18.11
CA ASP A 31 -8.19 8.27 17.52
C ASP A 31 -7.70 9.62 16.97
N PHE A 32 -8.09 9.93 15.73
CA PHE A 32 -7.73 11.16 15.05
C PHE A 32 -8.97 11.87 14.47
N CYS A 33 -8.84 13.17 14.20
CA CYS A 33 -9.86 13.93 13.49
C CYS A 33 -9.78 13.70 11.97
N LYS A 34 -10.76 14.24 11.24
CA LYS A 34 -10.85 14.17 9.76
C LYS A 34 -9.62 14.67 8.98
N ASP A 35 -8.77 15.48 9.59
CA ASP A 35 -7.56 16.01 8.96
C ASP A 35 -6.34 15.11 9.25
N HIS A 36 -6.29 14.53 10.45
CA HIS A 36 -5.15 13.76 10.95
C HIS A 36 -5.31 12.23 10.85
N PHE A 37 -6.40 11.71 10.30
CA PHE A 37 -6.64 10.26 10.19
C PHE A 37 -5.65 9.52 9.27
N THR A 38 -5.02 10.22 8.32
CA THR A 38 -4.05 9.60 7.41
C THR A 38 -2.73 9.31 8.11
N TYR A 39 -2.06 8.21 7.76
CA TYR A 39 -0.79 7.80 8.36
C TYR A 39 0.30 8.88 8.26
N ALA A 40 0.29 9.68 7.19
CA ALA A 40 1.22 10.78 7.00
C ALA A 40 0.93 11.97 7.93
N ALA A 41 -0.35 12.31 8.13
CA ALA A 41 -0.74 13.47 8.93
C ALA A 41 -0.41 13.30 10.42
N HIS A 42 -0.60 12.12 10.99
CA HIS A 42 -0.22 11.85 12.39
C HIS A 42 1.14 11.16 12.54
N LYS A 43 1.95 11.10 11.48
CA LYS A 43 3.28 10.45 11.46
C LYS A 43 3.28 9.09 12.17
N CYS A 44 2.41 8.19 11.71
CA CYS A 44 2.17 6.91 12.38
C CYS A 44 3.48 6.14 12.60
N PRO A 45 3.83 5.79 13.85
CA PRO A 45 5.08 5.07 14.14
C PRO A 45 5.10 3.67 13.51
N PHE A 46 3.92 3.15 13.14
CA PHE A 46 3.75 1.84 12.54
C PHE A 46 3.32 1.88 11.08
N ALA A 47 3.37 3.04 10.40
CA ALA A 47 2.98 3.18 8.99
C ALA A 47 3.61 2.09 8.10
N TYR A 48 4.87 1.73 8.39
CA TYR A 48 5.63 0.68 7.70
C TYR A 48 4.92 -0.69 7.64
N LYS A 49 4.01 -1.00 8.58
CA LYS A 49 3.25 -2.26 8.57
C LYS A 49 2.23 -2.34 7.41
N LYS A 50 1.89 -1.21 6.81
CA LYS A 50 0.95 -1.10 5.67
C LYS A 50 1.64 -0.70 4.37
N ASP A 51 2.96 -0.51 4.40
CA ASP A 51 3.74 -0.17 3.22
C ASP A 51 3.92 -1.42 2.35
N VAL A 52 2.89 -1.71 1.54
CA VAL A 52 2.90 -2.84 0.61
C VAL A 52 3.66 -2.41 -0.64
N GLN A 53 4.96 -2.63 -0.62
CA GLN A 53 5.79 -2.47 -1.81
C GLN A 53 5.53 -3.64 -2.76
N VAL A 54 5.05 -3.35 -3.96
CA VAL A 54 4.78 -4.36 -4.99
C VAL A 54 6.08 -4.62 -5.76
N PRO A 55 6.71 -5.79 -5.61
CA PRO A 55 7.93 -6.10 -6.35
C PRO A 55 7.63 -6.20 -7.85
N VAL A 56 8.58 -5.74 -8.66
CA VAL A 56 8.50 -5.84 -10.12
C VAL A 56 9.35 -7.01 -10.58
N CYS A 57 8.83 -7.80 -11.51
CA CYS A 57 9.62 -8.85 -12.14
C CYS A 57 10.72 -8.23 -13.01
N PRO A 58 12.02 -8.53 -12.80
CA PRO A 58 13.10 -7.99 -13.63
C PRO A 58 13.10 -8.51 -15.07
N LEU A 59 12.38 -9.60 -15.37
CA LEU A 59 12.36 -10.22 -16.71
C LEU A 59 11.23 -9.70 -17.60
N CYS A 60 10.09 -9.33 -17.01
CA CYS A 60 8.92 -8.90 -17.77
C CYS A 60 8.42 -7.50 -17.38
N ASN A 61 9.06 -6.84 -16.42
CA ASN A 61 8.68 -5.53 -15.89
C ASN A 61 7.22 -5.41 -15.43
N ARG A 62 6.56 -6.54 -15.11
CA ARG A 62 5.20 -6.54 -14.58
C ARG A 62 5.22 -6.51 -13.06
N PRO A 63 4.33 -5.74 -12.42
CA PRO A 63 4.16 -5.76 -10.97
C PRO A 63 3.63 -7.12 -10.53
N ILE A 64 4.26 -7.73 -9.54
CA ILE A 64 3.88 -9.04 -9.00
C ILE A 64 3.10 -8.81 -7.71
N PRO A 65 1.80 -9.15 -7.64
CA PRO A 65 1.02 -8.98 -6.43
C PRO A 65 1.47 -9.96 -5.34
N VAL A 66 1.89 -9.43 -4.20
CA VAL A 66 2.30 -10.21 -3.01
C VAL A 66 1.20 -10.12 -1.96
N LYS A 67 0.75 -11.24 -1.41
CA LYS A 67 -0.25 -11.24 -0.33
C LYS A 67 0.40 -10.92 1.01
N LYS A 68 -0.40 -10.40 1.95
CA LYS A 68 0.03 -10.10 3.31
C LYS A 68 0.52 -11.38 4.00
N GLY A 69 1.82 -11.44 4.29
CA GLY A 69 2.48 -12.59 4.94
C GLY A 69 3.36 -13.44 4.02
N GLU A 70 3.35 -13.20 2.71
CA GLU A 70 4.27 -13.86 1.77
C GLU A 70 5.57 -13.06 1.63
N ILE A 71 6.68 -13.78 1.43
CA ILE A 71 8.00 -13.16 1.24
C ILE A 71 8.10 -12.69 -0.23
N PRO A 72 8.33 -11.40 -0.50
CA PRO A 72 8.37 -10.85 -1.86
C PRO A 72 9.31 -11.63 -2.78
N ASP A 73 10.49 -12.01 -2.29
CA ASP A 73 11.52 -12.73 -3.06
C ASP A 73 11.03 -14.12 -3.52
N VAL A 74 10.32 -14.84 -2.66
CA VAL A 74 9.75 -16.16 -2.98
C VAL A 74 8.65 -16.04 -4.03
N VAL A 75 7.76 -15.05 -3.88
CA VAL A 75 6.67 -14.82 -4.84
C VAL A 75 7.23 -14.40 -6.20
N VAL A 76 8.30 -13.58 -6.20
CA VAL A 76 9.01 -13.20 -7.42
C VAL A 76 9.67 -14.42 -8.07
N GLY A 77 10.34 -15.27 -7.29
CA GLY A 77 10.93 -16.52 -7.78
C GLY A 77 9.89 -17.48 -8.36
N GLU A 78 8.75 -17.65 -7.70
CA GLU A 78 7.66 -18.49 -8.21
C GLU A 78 7.06 -17.94 -9.51
N HIS A 79 6.88 -16.62 -9.59
CA HIS A 79 6.47 -15.96 -10.84
C HIS A 79 7.49 -16.21 -11.95
N MET A 80 8.79 -16.07 -11.68
CA MET A 80 9.85 -16.33 -12.66
C MET A 80 9.80 -17.77 -13.21
N ASP A 81 9.50 -18.76 -12.37
CA ASP A 81 9.52 -20.18 -12.76
C ASP A 81 8.26 -20.61 -13.55
N ARG A 82 7.08 -20.13 -13.13
CA ARG A 82 5.78 -20.67 -13.57
C ARG A 82 4.93 -19.72 -14.43
N ASP A 83 4.93 -18.42 -14.14
CA ASP A 83 3.94 -17.45 -14.70
C ASP A 83 4.56 -16.32 -15.55
N CYS A 84 5.89 -16.24 -15.62
CA CYS A 84 6.56 -15.23 -16.42
C CYS A 84 6.35 -15.50 -17.92
N ARG A 85 5.66 -14.57 -18.62
CA ARG A 85 5.48 -14.61 -20.09
C ARG A 85 6.83 -14.61 -20.83
N CYS A 86 7.82 -13.93 -20.27
CA CYS A 86 9.20 -13.89 -20.75
C CYS A 86 10.02 -15.10 -20.27
N ARG A 87 9.44 -16.31 -20.23
CA ARG A 87 10.17 -17.50 -19.79
C ARG A 87 11.43 -17.66 -20.66
N PRO A 88 12.64 -17.72 -20.09
CA PRO A 88 13.85 -17.96 -20.86
C PRO A 88 13.74 -19.35 -21.52
N GLY A 89 13.45 -19.36 -22.82
CA GLY A 89 13.20 -20.59 -23.60
C GLY A 89 11.96 -20.56 -24.50
N LYS A 90 11.03 -19.61 -24.34
CA LYS A 90 9.99 -19.34 -25.35
C LYS A 90 10.25 -17.97 -25.96
N LYS A 91 10.64 -17.98 -27.24
CA LYS A 91 10.82 -16.79 -28.08
C LYS A 91 9.48 -16.07 -28.20
N GLU A 92 9.25 -15.07 -27.34
CA GLU A 92 8.13 -14.15 -27.48
C GLU A 92 8.43 -13.28 -28.71
N LYS A 93 7.69 -13.53 -29.80
CA LYS A 93 7.77 -12.72 -31.01
C LYS A 93 7.23 -11.35 -30.67
N VAL A 94 8.12 -10.41 -30.37
CA VAL A 94 7.81 -8.98 -30.42
C VAL A 94 7.29 -8.71 -31.82
N ARG A 95 5.96 -8.57 -31.94
CA ARG A 95 5.35 -7.96 -33.11
C ARG A 95 5.62 -6.46 -33.00
N THR A 96 6.77 -6.01 -33.50
CA THR A 96 6.97 -4.61 -33.82
C THR A 96 5.95 -4.25 -34.89
N GLY A 97 4.86 -3.61 -34.47
CA GLY A 97 4.00 -2.89 -35.39
C GLY A 97 4.84 -1.80 -36.04
N SER A 98 5.14 -1.96 -37.32
CA SER A 98 5.70 -0.89 -38.14
C SER A 98 4.63 0.18 -38.26
N LEU A 99 4.69 1.21 -37.43
CA LEU A 99 4.13 2.52 -37.78
C LEU A 99 5.25 3.32 -38.44
N SER A 100 5.45 3.06 -39.73
CA SER A 100 6.10 4.00 -40.63
C SER A 100 5.00 4.89 -41.20
N ALA A 101 4.75 6.01 -40.53
CA ALA A 101 3.93 7.10 -41.04
C ALA A 101 4.86 8.32 -41.20
N LEU A 102 5.51 8.40 -42.35
CA LEU A 102 6.00 9.63 -42.99
C LEU A 102 5.90 9.45 -44.50
#